data_AF-A0A1B0DLJ3-F1
#
_entry.id   AF-A0A1B0DLJ3-F1
#
_cell.length_a   1.000
_cell.length_b   1.000
_cell.length_c   1.000
_cell.angle_alpha   90.00
_cell.angle_beta   90.00
_cell.angle_gamma   90.00
#
_symmetry.space_group_name_H-M   'P 1'
#
loop_
_entity.id
_entity.type
_entity.pdbx_description
1 polymer ?
#
loop_
_entity_poly.entity_id
_entity_poly.type
_entity_poly.pdbx_seq_one_letter_code
_entity_poly.pdbx_strand_id
1 'polypeptide(L)'
;KTVVVNWDSGHRTNYRVGYQGQYDLIIVDNAQIGVKHPNIICDGCSKVGIAGIRFRCAQCSNFDLCSACYGSDIHDLDHTFIRYQTSNSVG
;
A
#
# COMPACT_ATOMS: atom_id res chain seq x y z
N LYS A 1 0.94 18.71 11.36
CA LYS A 1 -0.29 18.71 10.55
C LYS A 1 -1.27 17.67 11.11
N THR A 2 -2.57 17.88 10.97
CA THR A 2 -3.62 16.95 11.41
C THR A 2 -4.61 16.68 10.26
N VAL A 3 -5.36 15.59 10.36
CA VAL A 3 -6.45 15.22 9.44
C VAL A 3 -7.65 14.71 10.21
N VAL A 4 -8.84 14.82 9.62
CA VAL A 4 -10.07 14.21 10.15
C VAL A 4 -10.29 12.87 9.46
N VAL A 5 -10.57 11.82 10.24
CA VAL A 5 -10.99 10.51 9.73
C VAL A 5 -12.45 10.27 10.11
N ASN A 6 -13.25 9.84 9.14
CA ASN A 6 -14.56 9.24 9.36
C ASN A 6 -14.35 7.72 9.37
N TRP A 7 -14.44 7.10 10.54
CA TRP A 7 -14.30 5.66 10.71
C TRP A 7 -15.57 4.92 10.25
N ASP A 8 -15.41 3.67 9.83
CA ASP A 8 -16.51 2.80 9.41
C ASP A 8 -17.55 2.57 10.52
N SER A 9 -17.14 2.71 11.80
CA SER A 9 -18.04 2.68 12.96
C SER A 9 -18.93 3.92 13.10
N GLY A 10 -18.79 4.90 12.20
CA GLY A 10 -19.48 6.19 12.24
C GLY A 10 -18.77 7.26 13.09
N HIS A 11 -17.70 6.91 13.81
CA HIS A 11 -16.96 7.86 14.62
C HIS A 11 -16.12 8.82 13.77
N ARG A 12 -16.05 10.10 14.15
CA ARG A 12 -15.33 11.13 13.41
C ARG A 12 -14.36 11.88 14.32
N THR A 13 -13.06 11.76 14.06
CA THR A 13 -12.01 12.26 14.96
C THR A 13 -10.79 12.80 14.22
N ASN A 14 -10.07 13.73 14.86
CA ASN A 14 -8.81 14.31 14.37
C ASN A 14 -7.60 13.46 14.78
N TYR A 15 -6.67 13.30 13.86
CA TYR A 15 -5.44 12.52 14.04
C TYR A 15 -4.20 13.28 13.54
N ARG A 16 -3.04 12.96 14.11
CA ARG A 16 -1.77 13.58 13.76
C ARG A 16 -1.18 12.90 12.54
N VAL A 17 -0.74 13.72 11.59
CA VAL A 17 0.00 13.31 10.38
C VAL A 17 1.24 14.20 10.25
N GLY A 18 2.04 14.23 11.32
CA GLY A 18 3.22 15.08 11.47
C GLY A 18 3.01 16.28 12.39
N TYR A 19 1.94 16.33 13.21
CA TYR A 19 1.90 17.29 14.33
C TYR A 19 2.82 16.77 15.44
N GLN A 20 3.76 17.61 15.89
CA GLN A 20 4.85 17.21 16.81
C GLN A 20 5.64 15.98 16.31
N GLY A 21 5.77 15.80 15.00
CA GLY A 21 6.44 14.65 14.40
C GLY A 21 5.72 13.30 14.60
N GLN A 22 4.48 13.30 15.08
CA GLN A 22 3.72 12.08 15.36
C GLN A 22 2.74 11.74 14.24
N TYR A 23 2.55 10.43 14.02
CA TYR A 23 1.72 9.85 12.97
C TYR A 23 0.83 8.78 13.60
N ASP A 24 -0.48 9.03 13.61
CA ASP A 24 -1.44 8.15 14.30
C ASP A 24 -2.12 7.14 13.36
N LEU A 25 -1.89 7.26 12.06
CA LEU A 25 -2.61 6.53 11.02
C LEU A 25 -1.63 5.86 10.06
N ILE A 26 -2.04 4.71 9.52
CA ILE A 26 -1.36 4.01 8.43
C ILE A 26 -2.25 3.99 7.19
N ILE A 27 -1.63 4.11 6.02
CA ILE A 27 -2.31 3.93 4.74
C ILE A 27 -2.47 2.43 4.48
N VAL A 28 -3.71 1.93 4.58
CA VAL A 28 -4.06 0.55 4.25
C VAL A 28 -4.26 0.39 2.74
N ASP A 29 -5.03 1.30 2.14
CA ASP A 29 -5.28 1.37 0.71
C ASP A 29 -5.31 2.83 0.26
N ASN A 30 -4.84 3.08 -0.97
CA ASN A 30 -4.87 4.38 -1.62
C ASN A 30 -5.28 4.29 -3.10
N ALA A 31 -5.81 3.15 -3.54
CA ALA A 31 -6.34 2.99 -4.89
C ALA A 31 -7.49 3.97 -5.18
N GLN A 32 -8.33 4.27 -4.18
CA GLN A 32 -9.52 5.12 -4.30
C GLN A 32 -9.18 6.57 -4.65
N ILE A 33 -7.99 7.05 -4.29
CA ILE A 33 -7.51 8.39 -4.65
C ILE A 33 -6.75 8.40 -5.98
N GLY A 34 -6.76 7.30 -6.73
CA GLY A 34 -6.21 7.18 -8.08
C GLY A 34 -4.74 6.78 -8.15
N VAL A 35 -4.11 6.39 -7.04
CA VAL A 35 -2.74 5.86 -7.07
C VAL A 35 -2.72 4.53 -7.84
N LYS A 36 -1.78 4.40 -8.77
CA LYS A 36 -1.59 3.18 -9.56
C LYS A 36 -0.16 3.05 -10.08
N HIS A 37 0.24 1.81 -10.34
CA HIS A 37 1.47 1.41 -11.01
C HIS A 37 1.11 0.76 -12.34
N PRO A 38 0.87 1.55 -13.41
CA PRO A 38 0.16 1.09 -14.61
C PRO A 38 0.92 0.02 -15.42
N ASN A 39 2.25 0.03 -15.36
CA ASN A 39 3.11 -0.84 -16.16
C ASN A 39 3.57 -2.10 -15.39
N ILE A 40 2.95 -2.39 -14.24
CA ILE A 40 3.32 -3.52 -13.38
C ILE A 40 2.17 -4.51 -13.36
N ILE A 41 2.50 -5.78 -13.51
CA ILE A 41 1.56 -6.90 -13.41
C ILE A 41 1.71 -7.50 -12.02
N CYS A 42 0.59 -7.80 -11.36
CA CYS A 42 0.61 -8.55 -10.11
C CYS A 42 0.83 -10.03 -10.41
N ASP A 43 1.90 -10.64 -9.90
CA ASP A 43 2.21 -12.07 -10.12
C ASP A 43 1.21 -13.01 -9.43
N GLY A 44 0.52 -12.54 -8.39
CA GLY A 44 -0.46 -13.34 -7.66
C GLY A 44 -1.83 -13.47 -8.34
N CYS A 45 -2.28 -12.46 -9.08
CA CYS A 45 -3.60 -12.46 -9.74
C CYS A 45 -3.57 -12.10 -11.24
N SER A 46 -2.39 -11.91 -11.81
CA SER A 46 -2.12 -11.58 -13.21
C SER A 46 -2.81 -10.31 -13.74
N LYS A 47 -3.34 -9.46 -12.85
CA LYS A 47 -3.94 -8.17 -13.24
C LYS A 47 -2.85 -7.18 -13.64
N VAL A 48 -3.04 -6.56 -14.81
CA VAL A 48 -2.17 -5.49 -15.32
C VAL A 48 -2.55 -4.17 -14.67
N GLY A 49 -1.54 -3.43 -14.19
CA GLY A 49 -1.73 -2.16 -13.52
C GLY A 49 -2.15 -2.36 -12.07
N ILE A 50 -1.18 -2.42 -11.15
CA ILE A 50 -1.47 -2.49 -9.71
C ILE A 50 -2.13 -1.18 -9.28
N ALA A 51 -3.41 -1.25 -8.88
CA ALA A 51 -4.10 -0.15 -8.24
C ALA A 51 -3.68 -0.06 -6.76
N GLY A 52 -3.39 1.16 -6.30
CA GLY A 52 -2.94 1.42 -4.95
C GLY A 52 -1.46 1.06 -4.71
N ILE A 53 -1.18 0.48 -3.55
CA ILE A 53 0.18 0.13 -3.10
C ILE A 53 0.69 -1.09 -3.87
N ARG A 54 1.95 -1.03 -4.30
CA ARG A 54 2.69 -2.13 -4.89
C ARG A 54 3.67 -2.72 -3.87
N PHE A 55 3.71 -4.04 -3.78
CA PHE A 55 4.63 -4.80 -2.94
C PHE A 55 5.58 -5.59 -3.83
N ARG A 56 6.86 -5.19 -3.88
CA ARG A 56 7.88 -5.91 -4.66
C ARG A 56 8.68 -6.80 -3.73
N CYS A 57 8.85 -8.07 -4.06
CA CYS A 57 9.74 -8.95 -3.32
C CYS A 57 11.19 -8.43 -3.43
N ALA A 58 11.89 -8.30 -2.32
CA ALA A 58 13.29 -7.83 -2.30
C ALA A 58 14.29 -8.93 -2.70
N GLN A 59 13.86 -10.19 -2.69
CA GLN A 59 14.71 -11.36 -2.90
C GLN A 59 14.53 -11.96 -4.31
N CYS A 60 13.32 -11.90 -4.86
CA CYS A 60 13.03 -12.40 -6.20
C CYS A 60 13.23 -11.34 -7.28
N SER A 61 13.73 -11.78 -8.43
CA SER A 61 13.79 -10.91 -9.61
C SER A 61 12.39 -10.69 -10.18
N ASN A 62 11.93 -9.44 -10.18
CA ASN A 62 10.68 -9.01 -10.80
C ASN A 62 9.42 -9.70 -10.28
N PHE A 63 9.32 -9.91 -8.97
CA PHE A 63 8.10 -10.41 -8.35
C PHE A 63 7.36 -9.28 -7.63
N ASP A 64 6.13 -9.01 -8.05
CA ASP A 64 5.31 -7.87 -7.67
C ASP A 64 3.88 -8.31 -7.31
N LEU A 65 3.39 -7.84 -6.17
CA LEU A 65 2.04 -8.10 -5.69
C LEU A 65 1.25 -6.80 -5.48
N CYS A 66 -0.05 -6.85 -5.75
CA CYS A 66 -0.99 -5.84 -5.27
C CYS A 66 -1.32 -6.05 -3.80
N SER A 67 -1.89 -5.04 -3.12
CA SER A 67 -2.26 -5.12 -1.71
C SER A 67 -3.14 -6.32 -1.36
N ALA A 68 -4.05 -6.72 -2.26
CA ALA A 68 -4.93 -7.85 -2.04
C ALA A 68 -4.19 -9.19 -2.03
N CYS A 69 -3.26 -9.41 -2.98
CA CYS A 69 -2.47 -10.64 -3.02
C CYS A 69 -1.44 -10.69 -1.88
N TYR A 70 -0.82 -9.55 -1.56
CA TYR A 70 0.08 -9.45 -0.41
C TYR A 70 -0.64 -9.78 0.91
N GLY A 71 -1.84 -9.21 1.13
CA GLY A 71 -2.65 -9.50 2.32
C GLY A 71 -3.35 -10.86 2.33
N SER A 72 -3.26 -11.63 1.23
CA SER A 72 -3.76 -13.01 1.14
C SER A 72 -2.62 -14.02 1.25
N ASP A 73 -1.46 -13.60 1.77
CA ASP A 73 -0.29 -14.47 2.01
C ASP A 73 0.17 -15.22 0.74
N ILE A 74 0.01 -14.58 -0.43
CA ILE A 74 0.52 -15.12 -1.69
C ILE A 74 2.02 -14.85 -1.76
N HIS A 75 2.80 -15.87 -2.14
CA HIS A 75 4.27 -15.93 -2.13
C HIS A 75 4.87 -16.43 -0.81
N ASP A 76 6.18 -16.71 -0.83
CA ASP A 76 6.92 -17.11 0.36
C ASP A 76 6.85 -16.02 1.44
N LEU A 77 6.41 -16.40 2.65
CA LEU A 77 6.24 -15.49 3.78
C LEU A 77 7.56 -15.14 4.47
N ASP A 78 8.62 -15.93 4.22
CA ASP A 78 9.97 -15.62 4.69
C ASP A 78 10.66 -14.57 3.79
N HIS A 79 10.09 -14.28 2.61
CA HIS A 79 10.60 -13.24 1.73
C HIS A 79 10.15 -11.83 2.17
N THR A 80 11.11 -10.93 2.30
CA THR A 80 10.84 -9.52 2.62
C THR A 80 10.36 -8.75 1.40
N PHE A 81 9.40 -7.84 1.59
CA PHE A 81 8.83 -7.00 0.54
C PHE A 81 9.15 -5.51 0.73
N ILE A 82 9.41 -4.83 -0.39
CA ILE A 82 9.52 -3.37 -0.48
C ILE A 82 8.16 -2.79 -0.83
N ARG A 83 7.73 -1.75 -0.10
CA ARG A 83 6.40 -1.15 -0.21
C ARG A 83 6.44 0.18 -0.96
N TYR A 84 5.96 0.18 -2.20
CA TYR A 84 5.85 1.38 -3.04
C TYR A 84 4.46 2.03 -2.89
N GLN A 85 4.37 3.04 -2.03
CA GLN A 85 3.11 3.74 -1.75
C GLN A 85 2.56 4.52 -2.94
N THR A 86 3.42 5.01 -3.81
CA THR A 86 3.10 5.78 -5.02
C THR A 86 4.06 5.40 -6.14
N SER A 87 3.78 5.80 -7.38
CA SER A 87 4.69 5.60 -8.51
C SER A 87 6.07 6.23 -8.33
N ASN A 88 6.17 7.26 -7.47
CA ASN A 88 7.40 8.01 -7.22
C ASN A 88 8.07 7.61 -5.89
N SER A 89 7.59 6.56 -5.24
CA SER A 89 8.22 6.06 -4.01
C SER A 89 9.59 5.47 -4.33
N VAL A 90 10.59 5.81 -3.53
CA VAL A 90 11.99 5.39 -3.75
C VAL A 90 12.19 3.89 -3.48
N GLY A 91 11.27 3.27 -2.75
CA GLY A 91 11.41 1.91 -2.23
C GLY A 91 12.02 1.96 -0.84
#